data_AF-A0A6I3LHE8-F1
#
_entry.id   AF-A0A6I3LHE8-F1
#
_cell.length_a   1.000
_cell.length_b   1.000
_cell.length_c   1.000
_cell.angle_alpha   90.00
_cell.angle_beta   90.00
_cell.angle_gamma   90.00
#
_symmetry.space_group_name_H-M   'P 1'
#
loop_
_entity.id
_entity.type
_entity.pdbx_description
1 polymer ?
#
loop_
_entity_poly.entity_id
_entity_poly.type
_entity_poly.pdbx_seq_one_letter_code
_entity_poly.pdbx_strand_id
1 'polypeptide(L)'
;MNLLKKTDWARLGIIACTIIFLITAVTFEIFELNTLPAQFFGTLLGVVITAIITVLLLQGQTKSEEKRERHLMVFEKKQEVFFQFLTQLNTILQRESLSPHLATGKKIEKEVNNLHDLIFEFGFLQMHTSAETFDKILVHVGNLMIESSQIKVAENQSVEKVEQYYLTLTSDFFSIVSLLKQELYNEFSPDIDKEKLDRIIRLSF
;
A
#
# COMPACT_ATOMS: atom_id res chain seq x y z
N MET A 1 -35.78 -34.26 -30.51
CA MET A 1 -35.61 -35.69 -30.13
C MET A 1 -34.34 -36.28 -30.77
N ASN A 2 -33.16 -35.67 -30.59
CA ASN A 2 -31.90 -36.15 -31.19
C ASN A 2 -30.64 -36.00 -30.29
N LEU A 3 -30.77 -35.37 -29.12
CA LEU A 3 -29.67 -35.23 -28.16
C LEU A 3 -29.56 -36.44 -27.21
N LEU A 4 -30.67 -37.11 -26.91
CA LEU A 4 -30.69 -38.33 -26.07
C LEU A 4 -29.94 -39.50 -26.74
N LYS A 5 -30.15 -39.72 -28.04
CA LYS A 5 -29.54 -40.86 -28.77
C LYS A 5 -28.01 -40.76 -28.85
N LYS A 6 -27.44 -39.57 -29.04
CA LYS A 6 -25.98 -39.38 -29.19
C LYS A 6 -25.21 -39.64 -27.89
N THR A 7 -25.80 -39.25 -26.75
CA THR A 7 -25.24 -39.55 -25.42
C THR A 7 -25.22 -41.06 -25.14
N ASP A 8 -26.21 -41.81 -25.63
CA ASP A 8 -26.27 -43.26 -25.43
C ASP A 8 -25.22 -44.02 -26.26
N TRP A 9 -24.96 -43.61 -27.51
CA TRP A 9 -23.88 -44.20 -28.32
C TRP A 9 -22.48 -43.92 -27.75
N ALA A 10 -22.26 -42.71 -27.21
CA ALA A 10 -21.01 -42.37 -26.55
C ALA A 10 -20.80 -43.21 -25.28
N ARG A 11 -21.83 -43.39 -24.46
CA ARG A 11 -21.80 -44.26 -23.28
C ARG A 11 -21.56 -45.72 -23.64
N LEU A 12 -22.24 -46.22 -24.67
CA LEU A 12 -22.07 -47.59 -25.16
C LEU A 12 -20.65 -47.82 -25.69
N GLY A 13 -20.10 -46.84 -26.41
CA GLY A 13 -18.72 -46.86 -26.88
C GLY A 13 -17.71 -46.88 -25.73
N ILE A 14 -17.91 -46.07 -24.70
CA ILE A 14 -17.05 -46.07 -23.49
C ILE A 14 -17.10 -47.44 -22.81
N ILE A 15 -18.29 -47.99 -22.58
CA ILE A 15 -18.46 -49.31 -21.95
C ILE A 15 -17.78 -50.41 -22.78
N ALA A 16 -17.98 -50.42 -24.10
CA ALA A 16 -17.36 -51.39 -24.98
C ALA A 16 -15.82 -51.29 -24.96
N CYS A 17 -15.27 -50.08 -25.00
CA CYS A 17 -13.81 -49.87 -24.90
C CYS A 17 -13.26 -50.31 -23.54
N THR A 18 -13.95 -50.02 -22.44
CA THR A 18 -13.54 -50.47 -21.09
C THR A 18 -13.55 -52.00 -20.98
N ILE A 19 -14.56 -52.67 -21.54
CA ILE A 19 -14.64 -54.13 -21.55
C ILE A 19 -13.50 -54.74 -22.38
N ILE A 20 -13.25 -54.20 -23.59
CA ILE A 20 -12.15 -54.67 -24.44
C ILE A 20 -10.80 -54.49 -23.73
N PHE A 21 -10.59 -53.35 -23.08
CA PHE A 21 -9.36 -53.07 -22.31
C PHE A 21 -9.17 -54.06 -21.14
N LEU A 22 -10.23 -54.40 -20.41
CA LEU A 22 -10.16 -55.38 -19.32
C LEU A 22 -9.86 -56.79 -19.85
N ILE A 23 -10.49 -57.19 -20.96
CA ILE A 23 -10.25 -58.49 -21.59
C ILE A 23 -8.81 -58.61 -22.08
N THR A 24 -8.28 -57.59 -22.75
CA THR A 24 -6.88 -57.62 -23.21
C THR A 24 -5.91 -57.61 -22.04
N ALA A 25 -6.13 -56.80 -21.01
CA ALA A 25 -5.31 -56.75 -19.81
C ALA A 25 -5.18 -58.12 -19.09
N VAL A 26 -6.28 -58.87 -19.00
CA VAL A 26 -6.30 -60.21 -18.41
C VAL A 26 -5.66 -61.25 -19.34
N THR A 27 -5.92 -61.19 -20.65
CA THR A 27 -5.41 -62.17 -21.63
C THR A 27 -3.89 -62.07 -21.82
N PHE A 28 -3.34 -60.85 -21.72
CA PHE A 28 -1.90 -60.62 -21.81
C PHE A 28 -1.18 -60.75 -20.44
N GLU A 29 -1.87 -61.26 -19.40
CA GLU A 29 -1.34 -61.39 -18.03
C GLU A 29 -0.68 -60.11 -17.49
N ILE A 30 -1.12 -58.94 -17.96
CA ILE A 30 -0.60 -57.65 -17.51
C ILE A 30 -0.99 -57.41 -16.04
N PHE A 31 -2.14 -57.96 -15.63
CA PHE A 31 -2.64 -57.92 -14.26
C PHE A 31 -3.19 -59.28 -13.84
N GLU A 32 -2.75 -59.79 -12.69
CA GLU A 32 -3.37 -60.96 -12.06
C GLU A 32 -4.77 -60.61 -11.55
N LEU A 33 -5.78 -61.43 -11.86
CA LEU A 33 -7.18 -61.20 -11.47
C LEU A 33 -7.36 -61.00 -9.95
N ASN A 34 -6.50 -61.63 -9.14
CA ASN A 34 -6.54 -61.53 -7.68
C ASN A 34 -5.99 -60.20 -7.14
N THR A 35 -5.09 -59.53 -7.88
CA THR A 35 -4.44 -58.28 -7.45
C THR A 35 -5.07 -57.05 -8.11
N LEU A 36 -5.85 -57.25 -9.18
CA LEU A 36 -6.56 -56.22 -9.93
C LEU A 36 -7.38 -55.28 -9.01
N PRO A 37 -8.24 -55.76 -8.07
CA PRO A 37 -8.96 -54.85 -7.18
C PRO A 37 -8.03 -53.97 -6.34
N ALA A 38 -6.96 -54.53 -5.78
CA ALA A 38 -6.01 -53.79 -4.96
C ALA A 38 -5.26 -52.71 -5.75
N GLN A 39 -4.88 -52.99 -6.99
CA GLN A 39 -4.22 -52.02 -7.87
C GLN A 39 -5.16 -50.90 -8.32
N PHE A 40 -6.44 -51.21 -8.61
CA PHE A 40 -7.46 -50.21 -8.89
C PHE A 40 -7.69 -49.30 -7.69
N PHE A 41 -7.84 -49.85 -6.48
CA PHE A 41 -7.99 -49.05 -5.26
C PHE A 41 -6.73 -48.24 -4.93
N GLY A 42 -5.54 -48.81 -5.10
CA GLY A 42 -4.27 -48.09 -4.91
C GLY A 42 -4.11 -46.91 -5.86
N THR A 43 -4.47 -47.11 -7.13
CA THR A 43 -4.47 -46.03 -8.14
C THR A 43 -5.50 -44.95 -7.81
N LEU A 44 -6.73 -45.34 -7.46
CA LEU A 44 -7.79 -44.41 -7.09
C LEU A 44 -7.43 -43.60 -5.84
N LEU A 45 -6.86 -44.26 -4.82
CA LEU A 45 -6.38 -43.62 -3.61
C LEU A 45 -5.24 -42.63 -3.92
N GLY A 46 -4.28 -43.04 -4.76
CA GLY A 46 -3.18 -42.17 -5.21
C GLY A 46 -3.68 -40.93 -5.93
N VAL A 47 -4.67 -41.06 -6.83
CA VAL A 47 -5.29 -39.93 -7.52
C VAL A 47 -6.00 -39.00 -6.54
N VAL A 48 -6.76 -39.54 -5.60
CA VAL A 48 -7.47 -38.74 -4.57
C VAL A 48 -6.48 -38.00 -3.67
N ILE A 49 -5.44 -38.67 -3.17
CA ILE A 49 -4.39 -38.04 -2.35
C ILE A 49 -3.69 -36.94 -3.14
N THR A 50 -3.32 -37.21 -4.40
CA THR A 50 -2.66 -36.22 -5.27
C THR A 50 -3.56 -35.00 -5.49
N ALA A 51 -4.85 -35.21 -5.75
CA ALA A 51 -5.81 -34.13 -5.90
C ALA A 51 -5.94 -33.29 -4.61
N ILE A 52 -6.00 -33.93 -3.45
CA ILE A 52 -6.03 -33.23 -2.14
C ILE A 52 -4.76 -32.39 -1.94
N ILE A 53 -3.57 -32.98 -2.13
CA ILE A 53 -2.29 -32.27 -2.01
C ILE A 53 -2.26 -31.08 -2.96
N THR A 54 -2.69 -31.27 -4.21
CA THR A 54 -2.71 -30.20 -5.22
C THR A 54 -3.61 -29.04 -4.79
N VAL A 55 -4.83 -29.34 -4.31
CA VAL A 55 -5.74 -28.31 -3.81
C VAL A 55 -5.15 -27.56 -2.61
N LEU A 56 -4.51 -28.27 -1.68
CA LEU A 56 -3.86 -27.64 -0.53
C LEU A 56 -2.68 -26.74 -0.95
N LEU A 57 -1.87 -27.17 -1.91
CA LEU A 57 -0.76 -26.37 -2.44
C LEU A 57 -1.26 -25.10 -3.14
N LEU A 58 -2.28 -25.22 -4.00
CA LEU A 58 -2.88 -24.08 -4.67
C LEU A 58 -3.49 -23.09 -3.67
N GLN A 59 -4.25 -23.59 -2.69
CA GLN A 59 -4.81 -22.73 -1.63
C GLN A 59 -3.74 -22.02 -0.81
N GLY A 60 -2.64 -22.72 -0.49
CA GLY A 60 -1.50 -22.13 0.22
C GLY A 60 -0.85 -21.00 -0.58
N GLN A 61 -0.63 -21.21 -1.88
CA GLN A 61 -0.07 -20.21 -2.79
C GLN A 61 -1.01 -19.01 -2.95
N THR A 62 -2.29 -19.23 -3.26
CA THR A 62 -3.26 -18.15 -3.45
C THR A 62 -3.40 -17.25 -2.22
N LYS A 63 -3.47 -17.83 -1.01
CA LYS A 63 -3.55 -17.03 0.23
C LYS A 63 -2.28 -16.20 0.47
N SER A 64 -1.12 -16.76 0.13
CA SER A 64 0.16 -16.04 0.24
C SER A 64 0.24 -14.89 -0.77
N GLU A 65 -0.23 -15.12 -1.99
CA GLU A 65 -0.26 -14.11 -3.05
C GLU A 65 -1.25 -12.98 -2.72
N GLU A 66 -2.47 -13.30 -2.30
CA GLU A 66 -3.47 -12.31 -1.89
C GLU A 66 -2.95 -11.44 -0.74
N LYS A 67 -2.30 -12.06 0.26
CA LYS A 67 -1.69 -11.33 1.36
C LYS A 67 -0.59 -10.40 0.87
N ARG A 68 0.31 -10.88 0.00
CA ARG A 68 1.38 -10.06 -0.60
C ARG A 68 0.81 -8.89 -1.40
N GLU A 69 -0.16 -9.14 -2.25
CA GLU A 69 -0.81 -8.14 -3.09
C GLU A 69 -1.49 -7.06 -2.24
N ARG A 70 -2.23 -7.48 -1.20
CA ARG A 70 -2.83 -6.55 -0.23
C ARG A 70 -1.77 -5.69 0.46
N HIS A 71 -0.66 -6.27 0.89
CA HIS A 71 0.43 -5.50 1.50
C HIS A 71 1.04 -4.49 0.53
N LEU A 72 1.22 -4.86 -0.75
CA LEU A 72 1.70 -3.95 -1.79
C LEU A 72 0.72 -2.79 -2.02
N MET A 73 -0.57 -3.08 -2.20
CA MET A 73 -1.59 -2.04 -2.39
C MET A 73 -1.66 -1.07 -1.20
N VAL A 74 -1.60 -1.59 0.03
CA VAL A 74 -1.58 -0.75 1.24
C VAL A 74 -0.33 0.13 1.27
N PHE A 75 0.84 -0.43 0.91
CA PHE A 75 2.09 0.32 0.85
C PHE A 75 2.07 1.43 -0.21
N GLU A 76 1.55 1.15 -1.41
CA GLU A 76 1.35 2.15 -2.46
C GLU A 76 0.38 3.25 -2.02
N LYS A 77 -0.73 2.87 -1.38
CA LYS A 77 -1.70 3.86 -0.90
C LYS A 77 -1.14 4.74 0.21
N LYS A 78 -0.34 4.17 1.13
CA LYS A 78 0.37 4.94 2.16
C LYS A 78 1.29 5.99 1.53
N GLN A 79 2.09 5.61 0.52
CA GLN A 79 2.98 6.55 -0.18
C GLN A 79 2.19 7.69 -0.84
N GLU A 80 1.08 7.37 -1.50
CA GLU A 80 0.21 8.37 -2.13
C GLU A 80 -0.32 9.38 -1.10
N VAL A 81 -0.88 8.90 0.02
CA VAL A 81 -1.40 9.75 1.10
C VAL A 81 -0.29 10.62 1.68
N PHE A 82 0.89 10.05 1.93
CA PHE A 82 2.01 10.79 2.51
C PHE A 82 2.52 11.87 1.55
N PHE A 83 2.61 11.56 0.25
CA PHE A 83 2.98 12.54 -0.77
C PHE A 83 1.95 13.67 -0.91
N GLN A 84 0.66 13.32 -0.91
CA GLN A 84 -0.43 14.30 -0.97
C GLN A 84 -0.41 15.24 0.24
N PHE A 85 -0.28 14.69 1.44
CA PHE A 85 -0.16 15.47 2.68
C PHE A 85 1.00 16.48 2.61
N LEU A 86 2.21 16.03 2.23
CA LEU A 86 3.37 16.93 2.11
C LEU A 86 3.17 18.02 1.06
N THR A 87 2.55 17.69 -0.07
CA THR A 87 2.23 18.65 -1.13
C THR A 87 1.24 19.71 -0.66
N GLN A 88 0.20 19.28 0.06
CA GLN A 88 -0.82 20.18 0.59
C GLN A 88 -0.26 21.07 1.71
N LEU A 89 0.57 20.51 2.59
CA LEU A 89 1.28 21.27 3.63
C LEU A 89 2.13 22.39 3.02
N ASN A 90 2.95 22.08 2.02
CA ASN A 90 3.72 23.09 1.31
C ASN A 90 2.81 24.14 0.63
N THR A 91 1.72 23.70 0.01
CA THR A 91 0.75 24.61 -0.63
C THR A 91 0.14 25.58 0.37
N ILE A 92 -0.22 25.12 1.56
CA ILE A 92 -0.78 25.96 2.63
C ILE A 92 0.25 26.98 3.12
N LEU A 93 1.47 26.53 3.42
CA LEU A 93 2.56 27.40 3.87
C LEU A 93 2.91 28.49 2.83
N GLN A 94 2.88 28.15 1.52
CA GLN A 94 3.13 29.10 0.43
C GLN A 94 1.94 30.02 0.12
N ARG A 95 0.70 29.52 0.10
CA ARG A 95 -0.50 30.31 -0.25
C ARG A 95 -0.77 31.43 0.73
N GLU A 96 -0.36 31.25 1.97
CA GLU A 96 -0.48 32.24 3.02
C GLU A 96 0.52 33.41 2.82
N SER A 97 1.62 33.20 2.08
CA SER A 97 2.62 34.24 1.73
C SER A 97 2.16 35.17 0.58
N LEU A 98 1.33 34.68 -0.35
CA LEU A 98 0.96 35.41 -1.59
C LEU A 98 -0.32 36.27 -1.48
N SER A 99 -0.83 36.50 -0.26
CA SER A 99 -2.14 37.13 -0.05
C SER A 99 -2.17 38.55 0.57
N PRO A 100 -1.11 39.39 0.51
CA PRO A 100 -1.14 40.69 1.20
C PRO A 100 -2.10 41.73 0.60
N HIS A 101 -2.60 41.50 -0.63
CA HIS A 101 -3.46 42.45 -1.36
C HIS A 101 -4.98 42.15 -1.26
N LEU A 102 -5.37 41.13 -0.50
CA LEU A 102 -6.77 40.72 -0.38
C LEU A 102 -7.50 41.53 0.71
N ALA A 103 -8.74 41.93 0.42
CA ALA A 103 -9.63 42.53 1.41
C ALA A 103 -9.79 41.60 2.62
N THR A 104 -9.83 42.15 3.84
CA THR A 104 -9.80 41.39 5.11
C THR A 104 -10.80 40.24 5.17
N GLY A 105 -12.02 40.40 4.64
CA GLY A 105 -13.01 39.32 4.59
C GLY A 105 -12.60 38.14 3.71
N LYS A 106 -11.99 38.39 2.54
CA LYS A 106 -11.49 37.32 1.64
C LYS A 106 -10.23 36.65 2.18
N LYS A 107 -9.44 37.36 2.99
CA LYS A 107 -8.27 36.80 3.68
C LYS A 107 -8.70 35.76 4.73
N ILE A 108 -9.69 36.11 5.57
CA ILE A 108 -10.24 35.22 6.59
C ILE A 108 -10.88 33.97 5.96
N GLU A 109 -11.68 34.14 4.91
CA GLU A 109 -12.28 33.01 4.19
C GLU A 109 -11.22 32.04 3.63
N LYS A 110 -10.13 32.58 3.07
CA LYS A 110 -9.03 31.77 2.55
C LYS A 110 -8.26 31.02 3.63
N GLU A 111 -8.03 31.65 4.80
CA GLU A 111 -7.37 31.01 5.95
C GLU A 111 -8.24 29.89 6.54
N VAL A 112 -9.55 30.09 6.64
CA VAL A 112 -10.51 29.06 7.09
C VAL A 112 -10.51 27.87 6.14
N ASN A 113 -10.50 28.11 4.82
CA ASN A 113 -10.44 27.03 3.83
C ASN A 113 -9.11 26.25 3.89
N ASN A 114 -7.98 26.93 4.08
CA ASN A 114 -6.69 26.27 4.22
C ASN A 114 -6.63 25.38 5.48
N LEU A 115 -7.19 25.85 6.61
CA LEU A 115 -7.25 25.06 7.84
C LEU A 115 -8.19 23.87 7.68
N HIS A 116 -9.33 24.06 7.00
CA HIS A 116 -10.25 22.97 6.67
C HIS A 116 -9.54 21.88 5.86
N ASP A 117 -8.84 22.26 4.78
CA ASP A 117 -8.09 21.30 3.96
C ASP A 117 -7.04 20.55 4.80
N LEU A 118 -6.30 21.24 5.67
CA LEU A 118 -5.29 20.63 6.54
C LEU A 118 -5.89 19.60 7.51
N ILE A 119 -7.05 19.91 8.10
CA ILE A 119 -7.75 19.00 9.02
C ILE A 119 -8.17 17.71 8.30
N PHE A 120 -8.64 17.81 7.06
CA PHE A 120 -8.99 16.63 6.26
C PHE A 120 -7.76 15.79 5.93
N GLU A 121 -6.66 16.43 5.55
CA GLU A 121 -5.38 15.74 5.32
C GLU A 121 -4.86 15.04 6.59
N PHE A 122 -5.03 15.64 7.78
CA PHE A 122 -4.74 14.95 9.03
C PHE A 122 -5.60 13.70 9.25
N GLY A 123 -6.89 13.76 8.92
CA GLY A 123 -7.78 12.60 8.97
C GLY A 123 -7.30 11.46 8.08
N PHE A 124 -6.90 11.77 6.83
CA PHE A 124 -6.32 10.77 5.93
C PHE A 124 -4.98 10.23 6.43
N LEU A 125 -4.12 11.09 6.94
CA LEU A 125 -2.83 10.71 7.47
C LEU A 125 -2.94 9.78 8.69
N GLN A 126 -3.87 10.07 9.60
CA GLN A 126 -4.13 9.28 10.80
C GLN A 126 -4.57 7.84 10.47
N MET A 127 -5.27 7.60 9.35
CA MET A 127 -5.65 6.25 8.92
C MET A 127 -4.45 5.37 8.55
N HIS A 128 -3.32 5.99 8.22
CA HIS A 128 -2.16 5.33 7.63
C HIS A 128 -0.89 5.38 8.48
N THR A 129 -0.97 6.02 9.65
CA THR A 129 0.13 6.21 10.60
C THR A 129 -0.26 5.66 11.98
N SER A 130 0.74 5.35 12.81
CA SER A 130 0.50 5.10 14.23
C SER A 130 0.11 6.39 14.97
N ALA A 131 -0.60 6.25 16.09
CA ALA A 131 -0.99 7.39 16.92
C ALA A 131 0.22 8.20 17.42
N GLU A 132 1.34 7.51 17.73
CA GLU A 132 2.58 8.17 18.16
C GLU A 132 3.20 9.01 17.04
N THR A 133 3.31 8.45 15.83
CA THR A 133 3.82 9.19 14.67
C THR A 133 2.93 10.37 14.34
N PHE A 134 1.60 10.17 14.35
CA PHE A 134 0.64 11.22 14.07
C PHE A 134 0.76 12.40 15.05
N ASP A 135 0.86 12.12 16.36
CA ASP A 135 1.02 13.15 17.39
C ASP A 135 2.31 13.97 17.19
N LYS A 136 3.43 13.30 16.90
CA LYS A 136 4.69 13.98 16.58
C LYS A 136 4.58 14.86 15.32
N ILE A 137 3.91 14.38 14.28
CA ILE A 137 3.69 15.16 13.06
C ILE A 137 2.87 16.42 13.37
N LEU A 138 1.82 16.33 14.21
CA LEU A 138 1.03 17.50 14.61
C LEU A 138 1.88 18.57 15.31
N VAL A 139 2.82 18.15 16.18
CA VAL A 139 3.75 19.07 16.84
C VAL A 139 4.60 19.81 15.81
N HIS A 140 5.23 19.09 14.88
CA HIS A 140 6.06 19.70 13.83
C HIS A 140 5.24 20.62 12.92
N VAL A 141 4.03 20.23 12.51
CA VAL A 141 3.16 21.10 11.70
C VAL A 141 2.73 22.33 12.48
N GLY A 142 2.43 22.21 13.77
CA GLY A 142 2.11 23.35 14.64
C GLY A 142 3.23 24.38 14.68
N ASN A 143 4.48 23.92 14.87
CA ASN A 143 5.66 24.79 14.83
C ASN A 143 5.81 25.51 13.48
N LEU A 144 5.64 24.78 12.36
CA LEU A 144 5.70 25.34 11.01
C LEU A 144 4.65 26.45 10.81
N MET A 145 3.42 26.24 11.28
CA MET A 145 2.34 27.22 11.17
C MET A 145 2.63 28.46 12.03
N ILE A 146 3.16 28.29 13.23
CA ILE A 146 3.56 29.39 14.12
C ILE A 146 4.63 30.24 13.43
N GLU A 147 5.74 29.66 12.99
CA GLU A 147 6.84 30.41 12.36
C GLU A 147 6.41 31.06 11.05
N SER A 148 5.62 30.35 10.24
CA SER A 148 5.07 30.90 9.00
C SER A 148 4.19 32.13 9.26
N SER A 149 3.44 32.17 10.36
CA SER A 149 2.64 33.34 10.74
C SER A 149 3.50 34.52 11.22
N GLN A 150 4.57 34.26 11.97
CA GLN A 150 5.43 35.30 12.55
C GLN A 150 6.19 36.09 11.46
N ILE A 151 6.66 35.39 10.43
CA ILE A 151 7.30 36.04 9.27
C ILE A 151 6.33 36.96 8.52
N LYS A 152 5.04 36.63 8.45
CA LYS A 152 4.03 37.41 7.71
C LYS A 152 3.63 38.71 8.40
N VAL A 153 3.71 38.76 9.74
CA VAL A 153 3.30 39.94 10.53
C VAL A 153 4.41 41.01 10.58
N ALA A 154 5.67 40.64 10.32
CA ALA A 154 6.80 41.58 10.36
C ALA A 154 6.90 42.39 9.05
N GLU A 155 6.36 43.61 9.02
CA GLU A 155 6.42 44.55 7.86
C GLU A 155 7.86 44.95 7.45
N ASN A 156 8.87 44.67 8.30
CA ASN A 156 10.29 44.74 7.97
C ASN A 156 10.96 43.44 8.46
N GLN A 157 11.09 42.46 7.58
CA GLN A 157 11.75 41.20 7.89
C GLN A 157 13.27 41.44 7.95
N SER A 158 13.88 41.28 9.13
CA SER A 158 15.33 41.18 9.20
C SER A 158 15.77 39.86 8.55
N VAL A 159 16.93 39.87 7.90
CA VAL A 159 17.55 38.66 7.30
C VAL A 159 17.60 37.52 8.33
N GLU A 160 17.87 37.84 9.58
CA GLU A 160 17.90 36.90 10.72
C GLU A 160 16.55 36.19 10.97
N LYS A 161 15.41 36.88 10.82
CA LYS A 161 14.08 36.26 10.98
C LYS A 161 13.76 35.32 9.82
N VAL A 162 14.15 35.70 8.61
CA VAL A 162 13.98 34.86 7.41
C VAL A 162 14.87 33.62 7.51
N GLU A 163 16.13 33.77 7.92
CA GLU A 163 17.03 32.66 8.19
C GLU A 163 16.43 31.70 9.21
N GLN A 164 15.94 32.22 10.36
CA GLN A 164 15.31 31.38 11.38
C GLN A 164 14.18 30.53 10.78
N TYR A 165 13.23 31.15 10.08
CA TYR A 165 12.10 30.42 9.51
C TYR A 165 12.55 29.28 8.60
N TYR A 166 13.55 29.50 7.74
CA TYR A 166 14.04 28.43 6.88
C TYR A 166 14.77 27.33 7.66
N LEU A 167 15.43 27.66 8.78
CA LEU A 167 15.99 26.67 9.69
C LEU A 167 14.89 25.81 10.34
N THR A 168 13.83 26.44 10.86
CA THR A 168 12.70 25.72 11.46
C THR A 168 11.93 24.91 10.41
N LEU A 169 11.65 25.52 9.26
CA LEU A 169 11.01 24.85 8.12
C LEU A 169 11.75 23.58 7.76
N THR A 170 13.07 23.67 7.61
CA THR A 170 13.91 22.55 7.25
C THR A 170 13.92 21.47 8.33
N SER A 171 14.15 21.86 9.59
CA SER A 171 14.19 20.91 10.70
C SER A 171 12.88 20.14 10.87
N ASP A 172 11.75 20.84 10.91
CA ASP A 172 10.44 20.24 11.16
C ASP A 172 9.91 19.49 9.94
N PHE A 173 10.11 20.01 8.73
CA PHE A 173 9.75 19.29 7.51
C PHE A 173 10.49 17.96 7.40
N PHE A 174 11.80 17.94 7.64
CA PHE A 174 12.57 16.70 7.54
C PHE A 174 12.32 15.75 8.70
N SER A 175 11.95 16.26 9.88
CA SER A 175 11.47 15.43 10.99
C SER A 175 10.16 14.72 10.60
N ILE A 176 9.21 15.44 9.97
CA ILE A 176 7.98 14.84 9.41
C ILE A 176 8.34 13.77 8.37
N VAL A 177 9.22 14.07 7.41
CA VAL A 177 9.64 13.10 6.38
C VAL A 177 10.28 11.86 7.02
N SER A 178 11.11 12.03 8.06
CA SER A 178 11.74 10.92 8.77
C SER A 178 10.70 10.00 9.44
N LEU A 179 9.71 10.59 10.11
CA LEU A 179 8.59 9.87 10.72
C LEU A 179 7.77 9.10 9.68
N LEU A 180 7.45 9.72 8.54
CA LEU A 180 6.72 9.07 7.45
C LEU A 180 7.53 7.93 6.80
N LYS A 181 8.85 8.09 6.67
CA LYS A 181 9.75 7.01 6.20
C LYS A 181 9.77 5.85 7.18
N GLN A 182 9.81 6.12 8.48
CA GLN A 182 9.74 5.10 9.51
C GLN A 182 8.43 4.29 9.41
N GLU A 183 7.30 4.95 9.18
CA GLU A 183 5.98 4.30 8.98
C GLU A 183 5.86 3.48 7.68
N LEU A 184 6.60 3.86 6.63
CA LEU A 184 6.62 3.16 5.35
C LEU A 184 7.54 1.94 5.37
N TYR A 185 8.75 2.10 5.88
CA TYR A 185 9.83 1.12 5.72
C TYR A 185 10.16 0.36 7.00
N ASN A 186 9.64 0.79 8.16
CA ASN A 186 10.05 0.31 9.49
C ASN A 186 11.56 0.46 9.75
N GLU A 187 12.20 1.41 9.06
CA GLU A 187 13.62 1.70 9.17
C GLU A 187 13.83 3.14 9.66
N PHE A 188 14.76 3.31 10.59
CA PHE A 188 15.23 4.65 10.97
C PHE A 188 16.06 5.21 9.81
N SER A 189 15.56 6.27 9.19
CA SER A 189 16.35 7.06 8.26
C SER A 189 17.39 7.84 9.07
N PRO A 190 18.66 7.88 8.65
CA PRO A 190 19.60 8.81 9.25
C PRO A 190 19.07 10.24 9.07
N ASP A 191 19.19 11.03 10.14
CA ASP A 191 18.83 12.44 10.15
C ASP A 191 19.63 13.17 9.07
N ILE A 192 19.00 14.17 8.45
CA ILE A 192 19.70 14.96 7.44
C ILE A 192 20.77 15.80 8.13
N ASP A 193 21.92 15.87 7.48
CA ASP A 193 23.07 16.66 7.92
C ASP A 193 22.68 18.15 8.02
N LYS A 194 22.41 18.58 9.26
CA LYS A 194 21.93 19.94 9.58
C LYS A 194 22.95 20.99 9.17
N GLU A 195 24.25 20.71 9.29
CA GLU A 195 25.30 21.67 8.93
C GLU A 195 25.29 21.96 7.41
N LYS A 196 25.05 20.94 6.58
CA LYS A 196 24.93 21.14 5.13
C LYS A 196 23.70 21.96 4.76
N LEU A 197 22.59 21.74 5.44
CA LEU A 197 21.35 22.47 5.20
C LEU A 197 21.44 23.93 5.67
N ASP A 198 21.96 24.17 6.88
CA ASP A 198 22.25 25.50 7.42
C ASP A 198 23.11 26.30 6.45
N ARG A 199 24.16 25.67 5.91
CA ARG A 199 25.04 26.32 4.93
C ARG A 199 24.28 26.74 3.67
N ILE A 200 23.34 25.93 3.16
CA ILE A 200 22.54 26.28 1.98
C ILE A 200 21.62 27.46 2.29
N ILE A 201 20.98 27.44 3.46
CA ILE A 201 20.06 28.50 3.90
C ILE A 201 20.81 29.83 4.03
N ARG A 202 21.97 29.82 4.70
CA ARG A 202 22.81 31.01 4.88
C ARG A 202 23.38 31.58 3.60
N LEU A 203 23.56 30.77 2.56
CA LEU A 203 24.00 31.22 1.24
C LEU A 203 22.86 31.77 0.38
N SER A 204 21.61 31.62 0.81
CA SER A 204 20.42 32.03 0.04
C SER A 204 19.93 33.44 0.37
N PHE A 205 20.50 34.09 1.39
CA PHE A 205 20.19 35.45 1.85
C PHE A 205 21.47 36.25 2.03
#